data_AF-A0AA96TYM7-F1
#
_entry.id   AF-A0AA96TYM7-F1
#
_cell.length_a   1.000
_cell.length_b   1.000
_cell.length_c   1.000
_cell.angle_alpha   90.00
_cell.angle_beta   90.00
_cell.angle_gamma   90.00
#
_symmetry.space_group_name_H-M   'P 1'
#
loop_
_entity.id
_entity.type
_entity.pdbx_description
1 polymer ?
#
loop_
_entity_poly.entity_id
_entity_poly.type
_entity_poly.pdbx_seq_one_letter_code
_entity_poly.pdbx_strand_id
1 'polypeptide(L)' 'MKKKVIALLGLLICITGATIYFLEYNNNPILPSFLKGTSLFIMLLGSSVAFFYSLFDKKIKQ' A
#
# COMPACT_ATOMS: atom_id res chain seq x y z
N MET A 1 9.21 18.03 -6.48
CA MET A 1 8.89 16.79 -7.23
C MET A 1 9.02 15.51 -6.39
N LYS A 2 10.10 15.30 -5.63
CA LYS A 2 10.35 14.05 -4.87
C LYS A 2 9.24 13.62 -3.89
N LYS A 3 8.55 14.58 -3.26
CA LYS A 3 7.47 14.32 -2.30
C LYS A 3 6.26 13.63 -2.94
N LYS A 4 5.75 14.16 -4.07
CA LYS A 4 4.63 13.55 -4.80
C LYS A 4 4.91 12.10 -5.22
N VAL A 5 6.16 11.77 -5.52
CA VAL A 5 6.58 10.39 -5.87
C VAL A 5 6.40 9.43 -4.70
N ILE A 6 6.68 9.86 -3.47
CA ILE A 6 6.50 9.04 -2.25
C ILE A 6 5.01 8.74 -2.02
N ALA A 7 4.15 9.73 -2.21
CA ALA A 7 2.70 9.53 -2.13
C ALA A 7 2.20 8.55 -3.21
N LEU A 8 2.71 8.69 -4.45
CA LEU A 8 2.36 7.81 -5.56
C LEU A 8 2.82 6.37 -5.30
N LEU A 9 4.01 6.19 -4.73
CA LEU A 9 4.53 4.89 -4.32
C LEU A 9 3.69 4.25 -3.21
N GLY A 10 3.29 5.03 -2.19
CA GLY A 10 2.40 4.55 -1.12
C GLY A 10 1.04 4.09 -1.66
N LEU A 11 0.47 4.83 -2.60
CA LEU A 11 -0.77 4.46 -3.29
C LEU A 11 -0.62 3.15 -4.08
N LEU A 12 0.47 3.00 -4.83
CA LEU A 12 0.79 1.79 -5.59
C LEU A 12 0.89 0.56 -4.69
N ILE A 13 1.55 0.69 -3.52
CA ILE A 13 1.66 -0.39 -2.54
C ILE A 13 0.27 -0.78 -2.00
N CYS A 14 -0.60 0.19 -1.68
CA CYS A 14 -1.98 -0.08 -1.27
C CYS A 14 -2.78 -0.83 -2.33
N ILE A 15 -2.71 -0.41 -3.60
CA ILE A 15 -3.41 -1.07 -4.71
C ILE A 15 -2.91 -2.50 -4.88
N THR A 16 -1.61 -2.71 -4.74
CA THR A 16 -1.00 -4.05 -4.85
C THR A 16 -1.47 -4.95 -3.71
N GLY A 17 -1.50 -4.45 -2.47
CA GLY A 17 -2.03 -5.17 -1.31
C GLY A 17 -3.51 -5.54 -1.48
N ALA A 18 -4.34 -4.62 -1.98
CA ALA A 18 -5.75 -4.87 -2.26
C ALA A 18 -5.95 -5.92 -3.37
N THR A 19 -5.11 -5.88 -4.41
CA THR A 19 -5.12 -6.87 -5.50
C THR A 19 -4.76 -8.26 -4.96
N ILE A 20 -3.70 -8.37 -4.15
CA ILE A 20 -3.31 -9.62 -3.50
C ILE A 20 -4.44 -10.15 -2.63
N TYR A 21 -5.08 -9.29 -1.82
CA TYR A 21 -6.25 -9.66 -1.00
C TYR A 21 -7.39 -10.23 -1.85
N PHE A 22 -7.67 -9.61 -3.00
CA PHE A 22 -8.73 -10.05 -3.90
C PHE A 22 -8.39 -11.39 -4.58
N LEU A 23 -7.12 -11.60 -4.96
CA LEU A 23 -6.67 -12.89 -5.49
C LEU A 23 -6.71 -13.99 -4.44
N GLU A 24 -6.35 -13.66 -3.20
CA GLU A 24 -6.40 -14.55 -2.05
C GLU A 24 -7.84 -14.98 -1.73
N TYR A 25 -8.78 -14.02 -1.70
CA TYR A 25 -10.20 -14.27 -1.49
C TYR A 25 -10.78 -15.22 -2.55
N ASN A 26 -10.38 -15.04 -3.81
CA ASN A 26 -10.80 -15.89 -4.92
C ASN A 26 -10.02 -17.23 -5.00
N ASN A 27 -9.12 -17.52 -4.06
CA ASN A 27 -8.25 -18.70 -4.06
C ASN A 27 -7.55 -18.95 -5.41
N ASN A 28 -7.09 -17.88 -6.06
CA ASN A 28 -6.41 -18.00 -7.35
C ASN A 28 -5.06 -18.72 -7.20
N PRO A 29 -4.76 -19.74 -8.03
CA PRO A 29 -3.50 -20.49 -7.95
C PRO A 29 -2.28 -19.68 -8.41
N ILE A 30 -2.50 -18.51 -9.03
CA ILE A 30 -1.44 -17.56 -9.40
C ILE A 30 -0.80 -16.92 -8.16
N LEU A 31 -1.51 -16.88 -7.02
CA LEU A 31 -0.96 -16.27 -5.82
C LEU A 31 0.02 -17.22 -5.12
N PRO A 32 1.29 -16.82 -4.95
CA PRO A 32 2.27 -17.65 -4.25
C PRO A 32 1.89 -17.84 -2.79
N SER A 33 2.14 -19.04 -2.24
CA SER A 33 1.80 -19.39 -0.86
C SER A 33 2.44 -18.47 0.19
N PHE A 34 3.60 -17.87 -0.12
CA PHE A 34 4.29 -16.92 0.78
C PHE A 34 3.63 -15.53 0.84
N LEU A 35 2.82 -15.17 -0.16
CA LEU A 35 2.05 -13.91 -0.19
C LEU A 35 0.68 -14.06 0.46
N LYS A 36 0.19 -15.30 0.61
CA LYS A 36 -1.07 -15.62 1.29
C LYS A 36 -0.99 -15.21 2.76
N GLY A 37 -1.97 -14.44 3.25
CA GLY A 37 -1.99 -13.86 4.60
C GLY A 37 -1.14 -12.61 4.79
N THR A 38 -0.33 -12.18 3.80
CA THR A 38 0.47 -10.95 3.89
C THR A 38 -0.23 -9.72 3.31
N SER A 39 -1.35 -9.92 2.61
CA SER A 39 -2.14 -8.88 1.94
C SER A 39 -2.51 -7.71 2.86
N LEU A 40 -3.02 -8.02 4.04
CA LEU A 40 -3.36 -7.02 5.07
C LEU A 40 -2.14 -6.23 5.56
N PHE A 41 -0.99 -6.90 5.71
CA PHE A 41 0.24 -6.25 6.15
C PHE A 41 0.75 -5.24 5.11
N ILE A 42 0.67 -5.61 3.83
CA ILE A 42 1.03 -4.73 2.71
C ILE A 42 0.10 -3.51 2.63
N MET A 43 -1.22 -3.71 2.80
CA MET A 43 -2.19 -2.60 2.87
C MET A 43 -1.91 -1.67 4.05
N LEU A 44 -1.59 -2.23 5.23
CA LEU A 44 -1.28 -1.45 6.43
C LEU A 44 -0.04 -0.57 6.22
N LEU A 45 1.02 -1.13 5.63
CA LEU A 45 2.24 -0.40 5.29
C LEU A 45 1.99 0.71 4.27
N GLY A 46 1.29 0.41 3.17
CA GLY A 46 0.93 1.39 2.15
C GLY A 46 0.13 2.56 2.71
N SER A 47 -0.88 2.25 3.54
CA SER A 47 -1.73 3.25 4.20
C SER A 47 -0.92 4.10 5.19
N SER A 48 -0.02 3.48 5.97
CA SER A 48 0.83 4.19 6.91
C SER A 48 1.76 5.17 6.20
N VAL A 49 2.42 4.74 5.11
CA VAL A 49 3.31 5.59 4.32
C VAL A 49 2.54 6.77 3.71
N ALA A 50 1.35 6.53 3.16
CA ALA A 50 0.49 7.59 2.62
C ALA A 50 0.02 8.58 3.72
N PHE A 51 -0.30 8.07 4.90
CA PHE A 51 -0.71 8.87 6.05
C PHE A 51 0.42 9.76 6.59
N PHE A 52 1.62 9.18 6.80
CA PHE A 52 2.80 9.95 7.20
C PHE A 52 3.14 11.02 6.16
N TYR A 53 3.07 10.69 4.87
CA TYR A 53 3.26 11.66 3.81
C TYR A 53 2.30 12.85 3.93
N SER A 54 1.00 12.58 4.14
CA SER A 54 -0.03 13.61 4.31
C SER A 54 0.23 14.52 5.52
N LEU A 55 0.67 13.95 6.64
CA LEU A 55 1.05 14.71 7.84
C LEU A 55 2.28 15.61 7.61
N PHE A 56 3.31 15.12 6.92
CA PHE A 56 4.50 15.89 6.61
C PHE A 56 4.24 17.02 5.59
N ASP A 57 3.33 16.82 4.64
CA ASP A 57 2.93 17.87 3.71
C ASP A 57 2.19 19.01 4.42
N LYS A 58 1.32 18.67 5.39
CA LYS A 58 0.61 19.67 6.21
C LYS A 58 1.53 20.53 7.09
N LYS A 59 2.63 19.97 7.63
CA LYS A 59 3.58 20.71 8.47
C LYS A 59 4.40 21.76 7.74
N ILE A 60 4.52 21.70 6.41
CA ILE A 60 5.38 22.59 5.62
C ILE A 60 4.59 23.77 5.04
N LYS A 61 3.27 23.78 5.24
CA LYS A 61 2.35 24.82 4.77
C LYS A 61 1.87 25.77 5.88
N GLN A 62 2.33 25.58 7.12
CA GLN A 62 2.20 26.56 8.21
C GLN A 62 3.42 27.47 8.22
#